data_AF-A0A429FR19-F1
#
_entry.id   AF-A0A429FR19-F1
#
_cell.length_a   1.000
_cell.length_b   1.000
_cell.length_c   1.000
_cell.angle_alpha   90.00
_cell.angle_beta   90.00
_cell.angle_gamma   90.00
#
_symmetry.space_group_name_H-M   'P 1'
#
loop_
_entity.id
_entity.type
_entity.pdbx_description
1 polymer ?
#
loop_
_entity_poly.entity_id
_entity_poly.type
_entity_poly.pdbx_seq_one_letter_code
_entity_poly.pdbx_strand_id
1 'polypeptide(L)'
;MENTPTATNGGCHEGHTSQPLGNAGQVARLQPVPAAPYDSEPAAGGSPVQRAFTFTSTVTGEEVTVTCMPGCMVDHKADSDTPTHPHDIYCDIPGTADELPLYGPLCTTRGPEDFRFLSWQIQSHPFSGRPAERLPFVVIEVFDDHYIEYLEPDTLQVIIGCLQKRVDSLREAHAQLVNVRTEYVKLPGVAA
;
A
#
# COMPACT_ATOMS: atom_id res chain seq x y z
N MET A 1 -16.10 24.76 -68.49
CA MET A 1 -16.78 26.06 -68.60
C MET A 1 -17.49 26.29 -67.28
N GLU A 2 -16.76 26.72 -66.27
CA GLU A 2 -16.57 28.14 -65.91
C GLU A 2 -17.89 28.78 -65.47
N ASN A 3 -18.05 29.02 -64.16
CA ASN A 3 -17.88 30.36 -63.60
C ASN A 3 -18.28 30.39 -62.11
N THR A 4 -17.31 30.76 -61.28
CA THR A 4 -17.55 31.38 -59.97
C THR A 4 -17.77 32.87 -60.18
N PRO A 5 -18.55 33.54 -59.31
CA PRO A 5 -18.16 34.87 -58.90
C PRO A 5 -18.21 35.08 -57.37
N THR A 6 -17.23 35.86 -56.91
CA THR A 6 -17.04 36.42 -55.56
C THR A 6 -17.58 37.85 -55.52
N ALA A 7 -18.15 38.28 -54.37
CA ALA A 7 -18.09 39.66 -53.79
C ALA A 7 -19.14 39.78 -52.65
N THR A 8 -18.76 39.81 -51.36
CA THR A 8 -18.39 40.94 -50.46
C THR A 8 -19.53 41.58 -49.63
N ASN A 9 -19.29 41.60 -48.32
CA ASN A 9 -19.60 42.60 -47.27
C ASN A 9 -21.05 42.95 -46.88
N GLY A 10 -21.30 42.83 -45.56
CA GLY A 10 -22.38 43.50 -44.82
C GLY A 10 -22.38 43.03 -43.37
N GLY A 11 -21.74 43.79 -42.48
CA GLY A 11 -21.59 43.44 -41.07
C GLY A 11 -22.87 43.62 -40.24
N CYS A 12 -22.90 42.94 -39.09
CA CYS A 12 -23.71 43.32 -37.94
C CYS A 12 -22.96 42.95 -36.66
N HIS A 13 -23.09 43.87 -35.70
CA HIS A 13 -22.26 44.11 -34.53
C HIS A 13 -23.01 43.63 -33.29
N GLU A 14 -22.46 42.69 -32.51
CA GLU A 14 -22.80 42.44 -31.09
C GLU A 14 -21.47 41.98 -30.46
N GLY A 15 -20.81 42.69 -29.54
CA GLY A 15 -21.31 43.35 -28.35
C GLY A 15 -20.65 42.73 -27.11
N HIS A 16 -19.32 42.52 -27.11
CA HIS A 16 -18.60 42.00 -25.95
C HIS A 16 -17.96 43.15 -25.18
N THR A 17 -18.69 43.58 -24.14
CA THR A 17 -18.27 44.51 -23.10
C THR A 17 -16.92 44.10 -22.51
N SER A 18 -15.91 44.94 -22.70
CA SER A 18 -14.66 44.89 -21.96
C SER A 18 -14.92 45.28 -20.51
N GLN A 19 -14.64 44.38 -19.56
CA GLN A 19 -14.54 44.74 -18.14
C GLN A 19 -13.08 45.05 -17.77
N PRO A 20 -12.85 46.06 -16.90
CA PRO A 20 -11.51 46.57 -16.62
C PRO A 20 -10.73 45.64 -15.68
N LEU A 21 -9.42 45.56 -15.95
CA LEU A 21 -8.38 45.03 -15.07
C LEU A 21 -8.42 45.76 -13.72
N GLY A 22 -9.04 45.13 -12.72
CA GLY A 22 -9.05 45.56 -11.33
C GLY A 22 -7.84 45.01 -10.59
N ASN A 23 -6.95 45.92 -10.21
CA ASN A 23 -5.98 45.89 -9.11
C ASN A 23 -5.28 44.56 -8.75
N ALA A 24 -3.99 44.53 -9.09
CA ALA A 24 -2.97 43.77 -8.39
C ALA A 24 -2.93 44.17 -6.91
N GLY A 25 -2.91 43.17 -6.02
CA GLY A 25 -2.56 43.40 -4.62
C GLY A 25 -3.20 42.43 -3.64
N GLN A 26 -2.85 41.15 -3.70
CA GLN A 26 -2.57 40.26 -2.54
C GLN A 26 -2.52 38.81 -3.03
N VAL A 27 -1.36 38.41 -3.55
CA VAL A 27 -1.00 37.00 -3.56
C VAL A 27 -0.69 36.65 -2.11
N ALA A 28 -1.63 35.99 -1.43
CA ALA A 28 -1.35 35.35 -0.16
C ALA A 28 -0.32 34.24 -0.43
N ARG A 29 0.95 34.60 -0.30
CA ARG A 29 2.10 33.70 -0.42
C ARG A 29 1.98 32.70 0.73
N LEU A 30 1.46 31.50 0.43
CA LEU A 30 1.48 30.39 1.38
C LEU A 30 2.93 30.16 1.79
N GLN A 31 3.23 30.38 3.08
CA GLN A 31 4.57 30.17 3.59
C GLN A 31 4.88 28.67 3.57
N PRO A 32 6.12 28.27 3.26
CA PRO A 32 6.54 26.88 3.41
C PRO A 32 6.40 26.48 4.88
N VAL A 33 5.66 25.41 5.14
CA VAL A 33 5.68 24.74 6.44
C VAL A 33 7.10 24.20 6.65
N PRO A 34 7.79 24.50 7.76
CA PRO A 34 9.09 23.91 8.03
C PRO A 34 8.93 22.40 8.17
N ALA A 35 9.70 21.63 7.39
CA ALA A 35 9.88 20.21 7.66
C ALA A 35 10.49 20.09 9.06
N ALA A 36 9.72 19.55 10.01
CA ALA A 36 10.28 19.15 11.30
C ALA A 36 11.35 18.08 11.05
N PRO A 37 12.52 18.16 11.69
CA PRO A 37 13.45 17.04 11.70
C PRO A 37 12.78 15.92 12.50
N TYR A 38 12.30 14.91 11.79
CA TYR A 38 11.85 13.66 12.39
C TYR A 38 13.09 12.85 12.76
N ASP A 39 13.64 13.14 13.93
CA ASP A 39 14.43 12.16 14.69
C ASP A 39 13.44 11.16 15.31
N SER A 40 12.89 10.28 14.47
CA SER A 40 12.30 9.04 14.97
C SER A 40 13.39 7.99 14.95
N GLU A 41 14.05 7.87 16.10
CA GLU A 41 14.84 6.69 16.44
C GLU A 41 13.98 5.46 16.17
N PRO A 42 14.42 4.50 15.34
CA PRO A 42 13.64 3.31 15.08
C PRO A 42 13.42 2.60 16.42
N ALA A 43 12.15 2.39 16.77
CA ALA A 43 11.79 1.68 17.99
C ALA A 43 12.59 0.38 18.03
N ALA A 44 13.50 0.28 19.00
CA ALA A 44 14.37 -0.87 19.17
C ALA A 44 13.49 -2.12 19.22
N GLY A 45 13.60 -2.95 18.17
CA GLY A 45 12.85 -4.18 18.03
C GLY A 45 13.12 -5.08 19.23
N GLY A 46 12.15 -5.21 20.12
CA GLY A 46 12.14 -6.29 21.09
C GLY A 46 12.22 -7.60 20.31
N SER A 47 13.12 -8.51 20.70
CA SER A 47 13.21 -9.83 20.10
C SER A 47 11.81 -10.43 20.03
N PRO A 48 11.30 -10.75 18.83
CA PRO A 48 9.96 -11.29 18.71
C PRO A 48 9.89 -12.57 19.54
N VAL A 49 8.98 -12.60 20.52
CA VAL A 49 8.73 -13.78 21.33
C VAL A 49 8.32 -14.90 20.39
N GLN A 50 9.15 -15.93 20.30
CA GLN A 50 8.89 -17.10 19.48
C GLN A 50 7.72 -17.87 20.08
N ARG A 51 6.56 -17.80 19.41
CA ARG A 51 5.32 -18.47 19.82
C ARG A 51 5.26 -19.86 19.20
N ALA A 52 4.68 -20.81 19.92
CA ALA A 52 4.37 -22.13 19.40
C ALA A 52 2.95 -22.52 19.84
N PHE A 53 2.29 -23.34 19.04
CA PHE A 53 0.96 -23.88 19.32
C PHE A 53 0.85 -25.29 18.73
N THR A 54 -0.19 -26.02 19.14
CA THR A 54 -0.48 -27.37 18.65
C THR A 54 -1.89 -27.40 18.10
N PHE A 55 -2.08 -28.08 16.98
CA PHE A 55 -3.39 -28.29 16.37
C PHE A 55 -3.59 -29.76 16.00
N THR A 56 -4.85 -30.20 15.88
CA THR A 56 -5.17 -31.53 15.33
C THR A 56 -5.31 -31.43 13.82
N SER A 57 -4.49 -32.17 13.07
CA SER A 57 -4.54 -32.21 11.60
C SER A 57 -5.80 -32.93 11.11
N THR A 58 -6.59 -32.29 10.25
CA THR A 58 -7.74 -32.95 9.58
C THR A 58 -7.30 -33.99 8.54
N VAL A 59 -6.04 -33.98 8.12
CA VAL A 59 -5.50 -34.90 7.11
C VAL A 59 -5.04 -36.21 7.74
N THR A 60 -4.35 -36.13 8.88
CA THR A 60 -3.74 -37.31 9.54
C THR A 60 -4.47 -37.71 10.83
N GLY A 61 -5.26 -36.81 11.42
CA GLY A 61 -5.86 -37.00 12.74
C GLY A 61 -4.87 -36.84 13.91
N GLU A 62 -3.62 -36.48 13.63
CA GLU A 62 -2.56 -36.37 14.64
C GLU A 62 -2.41 -34.94 15.16
N GLU A 63 -1.88 -34.79 16.38
CA GLU A 63 -1.47 -33.50 16.92
C GLU A 63 -0.15 -33.05 16.29
N VAL A 64 -0.13 -31.85 15.73
CA VAL A 64 1.03 -31.24 15.10
C VAL A 64 1.39 -29.95 15.84
N THR A 65 2.64 -29.85 16.28
CA THR A 65 3.16 -28.64 16.93
C THR A 65 3.86 -27.75 15.90
N VAL A 66 3.46 -26.48 15.86
CA VAL A 66 3.98 -25.47 14.94
C VAL A 66 4.69 -24.39 15.73
N THR A 67 5.87 -23.99 15.26
CA THR A 67 6.54 -22.78 15.73
C THR A 67 6.21 -21.64 14.77
N CYS A 68 5.67 -20.55 15.31
CA CYS A 68 5.35 -19.37 14.52
C CYS A 68 6.61 -18.69 13.98
N MET A 69 6.46 -18.05 12.83
CA MET A 69 7.45 -17.12 12.32
C MET A 69 7.75 -16.03 13.36
N PRO A 70 9.03 -15.66 13.58
CA PRO A 70 9.40 -14.56 14.46
C PRO A 70 8.66 -13.29 14.04
N GLY A 71 7.88 -12.71 14.95
CA GLY A 71 7.09 -11.50 14.71
C GLY A 71 5.64 -11.77 14.29
N CYS A 72 5.24 -13.04 14.14
CA CYS A 72 3.87 -13.39 13.78
C CYS A 72 2.84 -12.79 14.75
N MET A 73 1.88 -12.05 14.18
CA MET A 73 0.79 -11.40 14.90
C MET A 73 -0.54 -12.15 14.80
N VAL A 74 -0.61 -13.24 14.02
CA VAL A 74 -1.81 -14.08 13.89
C VAL A 74 -2.16 -14.72 15.25
N ASP A 75 -3.45 -14.76 15.56
CA ASP A 75 -3.98 -15.53 16.68
C ASP A 75 -4.41 -16.92 16.22
N HIS A 76 -3.56 -17.91 16.49
CA HIS A 76 -3.77 -19.32 16.17
C HIS A 76 -4.66 -20.06 17.18
N LYS A 77 -5.38 -19.35 18.04
CA LYS A 77 -6.27 -19.97 19.03
C LYS A 77 -7.35 -20.81 18.35
N ALA A 78 -7.99 -20.30 17.31
CA ALA A 78 -9.01 -21.04 16.57
C ALA A 78 -8.45 -22.32 15.92
N ASP A 79 -7.24 -22.23 15.38
CA ASP A 79 -6.53 -23.36 14.77
C ASP A 79 -6.20 -24.45 15.80
N SER A 80 -5.89 -24.03 17.04
CA SER A 80 -5.58 -24.94 18.15
C SER A 80 -6.83 -25.58 18.74
N ASP A 81 -7.92 -24.82 18.83
CA ASP A 81 -9.17 -25.25 19.47
C ASP A 81 -10.01 -26.19 18.58
N THR A 82 -9.73 -26.24 17.27
CA THR A 82 -10.49 -27.05 16.31
C THR A 82 -9.59 -27.82 15.34
N PRO A 83 -9.99 -29.02 14.88
CA PRO A 83 -9.26 -29.72 13.83
C PRO A 83 -9.12 -28.83 12.59
N THR A 84 -7.88 -28.58 12.18
CA THR A 84 -7.53 -27.62 11.13
C THR A 84 -6.76 -28.31 10.01
N HIS A 85 -6.99 -27.88 8.76
CA HIS A 85 -6.21 -28.38 7.64
C HIS A 85 -4.81 -27.73 7.65
N PRO A 86 -3.70 -28.49 7.54
CA PRO A 86 -2.36 -27.91 7.67
C PRO A 86 -2.07 -26.72 6.74
N HIS A 87 -2.63 -26.72 5.52
CA HIS A 87 -2.45 -25.60 4.58
C HIS A 87 -3.14 -24.30 5.00
N ASP A 88 -4.08 -24.33 5.94
CA ASP A 88 -4.75 -23.13 6.46
C ASP A 88 -3.90 -22.42 7.54
N ILE A 89 -2.82 -23.07 8.00
CA ILE A 89 -1.87 -22.49 8.94
C ILE A 89 -0.92 -21.55 8.21
N TYR A 90 -0.96 -20.27 8.55
CA TYR A 90 -0.03 -19.25 8.05
C TYR A 90 0.39 -18.28 9.15
N CYS A 91 1.61 -17.76 9.07
CA CYS A 91 2.06 -16.66 9.90
C CYS A 91 2.02 -15.35 9.11
N ASP A 92 1.72 -14.24 9.78
CA ASP A 92 1.64 -12.91 9.18
C ASP A 92 2.30 -11.86 10.09
N ILE A 93 3.11 -11.00 9.46
CA ILE A 93 3.52 -9.71 10.01
C ILE A 93 2.85 -8.64 9.14
N PRO A 94 1.88 -7.89 9.67
CA PRO A 94 1.24 -6.82 8.92
C PRO A 94 2.24 -5.67 8.71
N GLY A 95 2.29 -5.16 7.48
CA GLY A 95 3.01 -3.92 7.18
C GLY A 95 2.21 -2.68 7.59
N THR A 96 2.89 -1.54 7.60
CA THR A 96 2.23 -0.23 7.77
C THR A 96 1.51 0.13 6.49
N ALA A 97 0.19 -0.02 6.50
CA ALA A 97 -0.68 0.52 5.47
C ALA A 97 -1.19 1.88 5.96
N ASP A 98 -0.75 2.97 5.35
CA ASP A 98 -1.55 4.20 5.39
C ASP A 98 -2.27 4.37 4.06
N GLU A 99 -3.39 5.07 4.15
CA GLU A 99 -4.24 5.35 3.03
C GLU A 99 -3.73 6.57 2.27
N LEU A 100 -3.97 6.57 0.96
CA LEU A 100 -3.72 7.67 0.06
C LEU A 100 -5.07 8.33 -0.20
N PRO A 101 -5.23 9.63 0.12
CA PRO A 101 -6.43 10.35 -0.28
C PRO A 101 -6.35 10.52 -1.80
N LEU A 102 -7.06 9.68 -2.54
CA LEU A 102 -7.16 9.80 -3.99
C LEU A 102 -8.40 10.60 -4.33
N TYR A 103 -8.26 11.42 -5.37
CA TYR A 103 -9.36 12.02 -6.11
C TYR A 103 -9.38 11.35 -7.48
N GLY A 104 -10.55 10.92 -7.94
CA GLY A 104 -10.65 10.34 -9.28
C GLY A 104 -11.95 9.58 -9.52
N PRO A 105 -12.07 8.92 -10.68
CA PRO A 105 -13.26 8.15 -11.07
C PRO A 105 -13.63 7.01 -10.11
N LEU A 106 -12.69 6.64 -9.23
CA LEU A 106 -12.84 5.61 -8.20
C LEU A 106 -13.61 6.13 -6.99
N CYS A 107 -13.65 7.45 -6.80
CA CYS A 107 -14.39 8.07 -5.73
C CYS A 107 -15.88 8.07 -6.09
N THR A 108 -16.66 7.27 -5.37
CA THR A 108 -18.13 7.25 -5.49
C THR A 108 -18.77 8.46 -4.82
N THR A 109 -18.02 9.12 -3.94
CA THR A 109 -18.39 10.35 -3.25
C THR A 109 -17.83 11.58 -3.99
N ARG A 110 -18.48 12.74 -3.83
CA ARG A 110 -18.03 14.01 -4.44
C ARG A 110 -16.76 14.59 -3.78
N GLY A 111 -15.91 13.77 -3.17
CA GLY A 111 -14.75 14.16 -2.37
C GLY A 111 -13.61 13.13 -2.46
N PRO A 112 -12.49 13.37 -1.74
CA PRO A 112 -11.40 12.39 -1.68
C PRO A 112 -11.88 11.12 -1.00
N GLU A 113 -11.44 9.98 -1.52
CA GLU A 113 -11.58 8.69 -0.84
C GLU A 113 -10.20 8.15 -0.52
N ASP A 114 -10.11 7.52 0.64
CA ASP A 114 -8.88 6.94 1.16
C ASP A 114 -8.72 5.54 0.56
N PHE A 115 -7.73 5.38 -0.32
CA PHE A 115 -7.38 4.09 -0.90
C PHE A 115 -6.10 3.57 -0.27
N ARG A 116 -6.14 2.32 0.16
CA ARG A 116 -4.92 1.58 0.49
C ARG A 116 -4.16 1.34 -0.81
N PHE A 117 -2.84 1.50 -0.84
CA PHE A 117 -2.04 1.30 -2.05
C PHE A 117 -0.62 0.88 -1.68
N LEU A 118 -0.08 -0.14 -2.36
CA LEU A 118 1.22 -0.76 -2.06
C LEU A 118 1.37 -1.14 -0.58
N SER A 119 0.28 -1.58 0.04
CA SER A 119 0.39 -2.23 1.34
C SER A 119 1.16 -3.55 1.18
N TRP A 120 1.81 -3.98 2.25
CA TRP A 120 2.58 -5.21 2.23
C TRP A 120 2.37 -6.00 3.52
N GLN A 121 2.66 -7.29 3.44
CA GLN A 121 2.68 -8.21 4.57
C GLN A 121 3.82 -9.19 4.38
N ILE A 122 4.47 -9.61 5.48
CA ILE A 122 5.40 -10.73 5.45
C ILE A 122 4.67 -11.98 5.94
N GLN A 123 4.61 -12.99 5.09
CA GLN A 123 3.89 -14.23 5.37
C GLN A 123 4.81 -15.45 5.33
N SER A 124 4.42 -16.51 6.03
CA SER A 124 4.99 -17.86 5.87
C SER A 124 3.87 -18.88 5.96
N HIS A 125 3.90 -19.89 5.08
CA HIS A 125 2.92 -20.96 4.98
C HIS A 125 3.63 -22.30 5.22
N PRO A 126 3.81 -22.74 6.49
CA PRO A 126 4.75 -23.82 6.83
C PRO A 126 4.45 -25.15 6.13
N PHE A 127 3.19 -25.39 5.81
CA PHE A 127 2.72 -26.62 5.19
C PHE A 127 2.38 -26.48 3.70
N SER A 128 2.66 -25.33 3.07
CA SER A 128 2.31 -25.13 1.66
C SER A 128 2.90 -26.22 0.76
N GLY A 129 2.16 -26.66 -0.26
CA GLY A 129 2.70 -27.53 -1.31
C GLY A 129 3.81 -26.87 -2.14
N ARG A 130 3.95 -25.54 -2.07
CA ARG A 130 4.97 -24.76 -2.77
C ARG A 130 6.13 -24.45 -1.82
N PRO A 131 7.34 -25.00 -2.05
CA PRO A 131 8.47 -24.80 -1.15
C PRO A 131 8.83 -23.33 -0.91
N ALA A 132 8.64 -22.46 -1.92
CA ALA A 132 8.92 -21.03 -1.80
C ALA A 132 8.04 -20.31 -0.77
N GLU A 133 6.84 -20.82 -0.49
CA GLU A 133 5.90 -20.23 0.48
C GLU A 133 6.16 -20.71 1.92
N ARG A 134 6.96 -21.78 2.09
CA ARG A 134 7.32 -22.31 3.42
C ARG A 134 8.35 -21.47 4.16
N LEU A 135 9.07 -20.62 3.42
CA LEU A 135 9.97 -19.62 4.00
C LEU A 135 9.27 -18.26 3.98
N PRO A 136 9.57 -17.36 4.93
CA PRO A 136 9.00 -16.03 4.94
C PRO A 136 9.17 -15.33 3.58
N PHE A 137 8.08 -14.76 3.06
CA PHE A 137 8.00 -14.02 1.81
C PHE A 137 7.15 -12.76 1.99
N VAL A 138 7.27 -11.81 1.07
CA VAL A 138 6.46 -10.59 1.08
C VAL A 138 5.31 -10.71 0.09
N VAL A 139 4.11 -10.31 0.52
CA VAL A 139 2.94 -10.07 -0.32
C VAL A 139 2.77 -8.57 -0.44
N ILE A 140 2.52 -8.07 -1.65
CA ILE A 140 2.28 -6.65 -1.91
C ILE A 140 0.92 -6.52 -2.58
N GLU A 141 0.08 -5.64 -2.06
CA GLU A 141 -1.19 -5.26 -2.66
C GLU A 141 -0.95 -4.38 -3.90
N VAL A 142 -1.50 -4.80 -5.03
CA VAL A 142 -1.44 -4.09 -6.31
C VAL A 142 -2.86 -3.83 -6.79
N PHE A 143 -3.13 -2.62 -7.28
CA PHE A 143 -4.39 -2.25 -7.92
C PHE A 143 -4.18 -2.31 -9.43
N ASP A 144 -4.67 -3.38 -10.05
CA ASP A 144 -4.69 -3.50 -11.51
C ASP A 144 -5.82 -2.65 -12.11
N ASP A 145 -5.60 -2.05 -13.27
CA ASP A 145 -6.56 -1.20 -14.00
C ASP A 145 -7.09 0.08 -13.29
N HIS A 146 -6.41 0.59 -12.26
CA HIS A 146 -6.79 1.82 -11.56
C HIS A 146 -5.79 2.97 -11.86
N TYR A 147 -6.31 4.14 -12.25
CA TYR A 147 -5.51 5.32 -12.58
C TYR A 147 -5.79 6.48 -11.62
N ILE A 148 -4.73 7.21 -11.25
CA ILE A 148 -4.85 8.50 -10.58
C ILE A 148 -4.85 9.57 -11.68
N GLU A 149 -5.96 10.27 -11.85
CA GLU A 149 -6.18 11.19 -12.98
C GLU A 149 -6.38 12.64 -12.50
N TYR A 150 -6.27 13.59 -13.44
CA TYR A 150 -6.54 15.02 -13.21
C TYR A 150 -5.68 15.66 -12.09
N LEU A 151 -4.41 15.27 -11.99
CA LEU A 151 -3.48 15.78 -10.99
C LEU A 151 -2.96 17.19 -11.35
N GLU A 152 -3.33 18.17 -10.54
CA GLU A 152 -2.68 19.49 -10.53
C GLU A 152 -1.26 19.41 -9.91
N PRO A 153 -0.37 20.39 -10.16
CA PRO A 153 1.01 20.34 -9.67
C PRO A 153 1.16 20.10 -8.16
N ASP A 154 0.33 20.75 -7.35
CA ASP A 154 0.35 20.60 -5.89
C ASP A 154 -0.15 19.21 -5.47
N THR A 155 -1.21 18.70 -6.12
CA THR A 155 -1.73 17.35 -5.87
C THR A 155 -0.72 16.28 -6.29
N LEU A 156 -0.04 16.48 -7.43
CA LEU A 156 1.04 15.60 -7.87
C LEU A 156 2.18 15.56 -6.84
N GLN A 157 2.56 16.71 -6.29
CA GLN A 157 3.60 16.79 -5.24
C GLN A 157 3.21 15.99 -3.98
N VAL A 158 1.93 16.05 -3.58
CA VAL A 158 1.41 15.26 -2.46
C VAL A 158 1.49 13.75 -2.76
N ILE A 159 1.03 13.34 -3.95
CA ILE A 159 1.09 11.93 -4.37
C ILE A 159 2.53 11.42 -4.41
N ILE A 160 3.48 12.20 -4.94
CA ILE A 160 4.91 11.84 -4.94
C ILE A 160 5.41 11.63 -3.50
N GLY A 161 5.06 12.53 -2.58
CA GLY A 161 5.45 12.40 -1.17
C GLY A 161 4.91 11.12 -0.52
N CYS A 162 3.67 10.75 -0.83
CA CYS A 162 3.06 9.52 -0.32
C CYS A 162 3.68 8.27 -0.95
N LEU A 163 3.93 8.27 -2.26
CA LEU A 163 4.61 7.16 -2.94
C LEU A 163 6.03 6.96 -2.40
N GLN A 164 6.75 8.06 -2.10
CA GLN A 164 8.08 7.97 -1.49
C GLN A 164 8.02 7.26 -0.13
N LYS A 165 7.07 7.63 0.73
CA LYS A 165 6.85 6.95 2.02
C LYS A 165 6.52 5.47 1.85
N ARG A 166 5.74 5.09 0.82
CA ARG A 166 5.44 3.68 0.52
C ARG A 166 6.66 2.91 0.08
N VAL A 167 7.50 3.50 -0.77
CA VAL A 167 8.78 2.90 -1.17
C VAL A 167 9.70 2.73 0.04
N ASP A 168 9.73 3.69 0.95
CA ASP A 168 10.53 3.59 2.18
C ASP A 168 10.01 2.48 3.10
N SER A 169 8.68 2.36 3.27
CA SER A 169 8.06 1.24 3.99
C SER A 169 8.37 -0.13 3.35
N LEU A 170 8.40 -0.23 2.02
CA LEU A 170 8.81 -1.47 1.33
C LEU A 170 10.30 -1.80 1.53
N ARG A 171 11.17 -0.79 1.66
CA ARG A 171 12.59 -1.00 1.98
C ARG A 171 12.75 -1.52 3.41
N GLU A 172 11.98 -0.99 4.35
CA GLU A 172 11.92 -1.51 5.72
C GLU A 172 11.40 -2.96 5.74
N ALA A 173 10.33 -3.24 5.01
CA ALA A 173 9.78 -4.59 4.83
C ALA A 173 10.84 -5.57 4.30
N HIS A 174 11.62 -5.14 3.30
CA HIS A 174 12.70 -5.95 2.75
C HIS A 174 13.79 -6.24 3.80
N ALA A 175 14.22 -5.23 4.56
CA ALA A 175 15.19 -5.42 5.64
C ALA A 175 14.65 -6.37 6.72
N GLN A 176 13.38 -6.20 7.11
CA GLN A 176 12.71 -7.08 8.06
C GLN A 176 12.60 -8.52 7.53
N LEU A 177 12.24 -8.69 6.27
CA LEU A 177 12.14 -10.00 5.62
C LEU A 177 13.47 -10.75 5.66
N VAL A 178 14.59 -10.08 5.33
CA VAL A 178 15.92 -10.69 5.39
C VAL A 178 16.26 -11.18 6.80
N ASN A 179 15.97 -10.35 7.81
CA ASN A 179 16.20 -10.71 9.22
C ASN A 179 15.31 -11.87 9.67
N VAL A 180 14.01 -11.79 9.38
CA VAL A 180 13.03 -12.83 9.74
C VAL A 180 13.37 -14.16 9.07
N ARG A 181 13.77 -14.17 7.78
CA ARG A 181 14.21 -15.39 7.10
C ARG A 181 15.44 -16.00 7.77
N THR A 182 16.40 -15.17 8.18
CA THR A 182 17.63 -15.64 8.85
C THR A 182 17.32 -16.33 10.18
N GLU A 183 16.37 -15.81 10.96
CA GLU A 183 15.96 -16.45 12.21
C GLU A 183 15.04 -17.66 11.98
N TYR A 184 14.13 -17.57 11.00
CA TYR A 184 13.15 -18.62 10.72
C TYR A 184 13.79 -19.95 10.34
N VAL A 185 14.86 -19.94 9.56
CA VAL A 185 15.57 -21.18 9.16
C VAL A 185 16.29 -21.87 10.32
N LYS A 186 16.46 -21.19 11.46
CA LYS A 186 17.04 -21.79 12.67
C LYS A 186 15.99 -22.53 13.50
N LEU A 187 14.70 -22.39 13.17
CA LEU A 187 13.62 -22.98 13.93
C LEU A 187 13.54 -24.50 13.73
N PRO A 188 13.21 -25.27 14.78
CA PRO A 188 12.99 -26.70 14.66
C PRO A 188 11.83 -26.99 13.69
N GLY A 189 12.02 -27.94 12.77
CA GLY A 189 10.97 -28.38 11.84
C GLY A 189 10.85 -27.56 10.54
N VAL A 190 11.64 -26.51 10.37
CA VAL A 190 11.77 -25.81 9.07
C VAL A 190 12.81 -26.56 8.23
N ALA A 191 12.36 -27.36 7.27
CA ALA A 191 13.25 -27.99 6.29
C ALA A 191 13.69 -26.94 5.25
N ALA A 192 15.01 -26.75 5.11
CA ALA A 192 15.60 -25.93 4.06
C ALA A 192 15.34 -26.50 2.65
#